data_AF-A0A814W2K3-F1
#
_entry.id   AF-A0A814W2K3-F1
#
_cell.length_a   1.000
_cell.length_b   1.000
_cell.length_c   1.000
_cell.angle_alpha   90.00
_cell.angle_beta   90.00
_cell.angle_gamma   90.00
#
_symmetry.space_group_name_H-M   'P 1'
#
loop_
_entity.id
_entity.type
_entity.pdbx_description
1 polymer ?
#
loop_
_entity_poly.entity_id
_entity_poly.type
_entity_poly.pdbx_seq_one_letter_code
_entity_poly.pdbx_strand_id
1 'polypeptide(L)'
;MGECSKAFEFHEKALQIREKVLPPNHPDLAQSYNTIGLLYYNMGDYSTALTSYEKAFKLYEKALPSNHPDLAIGYLNFAACCERMGDYTEARKSLKNAFQIQQKAFQEGNPAFAVTYNRLGRVYRGMKDYSKALDYFEKAFAIRQKTLPETHPDRAITYSDIGDIHRLKERYEMSLLFHQKALNIQENVQYNPLECATMYTNLGETYREMKDYSTALIYFQKGLEIHEKKLPKNHPDLAVIYHDLAKLYLATGQYSMAMKNIQPAVDIAQEKLPSNHPHLLDYKETFEKIRKALALPFSIMFVFIFWFFINISVHGKCFNETCVHGQCIDDKCICNPGVTGNTCNVDIIDCNTESCLNNGICIELINGFACQCLSNYDGSRCQYHRHIINDSYCKKKCLNNGKCIIIDNIEKCLCLSKYYGSECEYLPNNNNNTSLSSIRKCSVLKFRNNYKEGKCFAIGLTPFFNVHCECHYEDENKKFVNCQITSSPYAKETCSFKKNLHSLFSSKIYASSTKPINLSILSILSDPITIHVCPINWQILDQYKNIQEITSNVTITRCELFEN
;
A
#
# COMPACT_ATOMS: atom_id res chain seq x y z
N MET A 1 -5.32 10.31 -27.49
CA MET A 1 -6.23 9.15 -27.58
C MET A 1 -5.58 7.81 -27.17
N GLY A 2 -4.27 7.73 -26.86
CA GLY A 2 -3.67 6.51 -26.28
C GLY A 2 -3.53 5.31 -27.23
N GLU A 3 -4.09 5.38 -28.43
CA GLU A 3 -3.97 4.34 -29.46
C GLU A 3 -2.67 4.50 -30.27
N CYS A 4 -1.53 4.24 -29.64
CA CYS A 4 -0.22 4.36 -30.28
C CYS A 4 -0.09 3.49 -31.54
N SER A 5 -0.75 2.32 -31.58
CA SER A 5 -0.72 1.42 -32.74
C SER A 5 -1.40 2.00 -33.98
N LYS A 6 -2.56 2.66 -33.84
CA LYS A 6 -3.24 3.31 -34.97
C LYS A 6 -2.49 4.57 -35.42
N ALA A 7 -1.97 5.35 -34.47
CA ALA A 7 -1.13 6.51 -34.80
C ALA A 7 0.08 6.06 -35.63
N PHE A 8 0.74 4.97 -35.22
CA PHE A 8 1.86 4.39 -35.94
C PHE A 8 1.51 4.04 -37.38
N GLU A 9 0.42 3.29 -37.58
CA GLU A 9 -0.05 2.90 -38.91
C GLU A 9 -0.31 4.11 -39.83
N PHE A 10 -0.95 5.17 -39.32
CA PHE A 10 -1.22 6.37 -40.11
C PHE A 10 0.05 7.15 -40.44
N HIS A 11 0.99 7.26 -39.49
CA HIS A 11 2.25 7.97 -39.73
C HIS A 11 3.18 7.22 -40.69
N GLU A 12 3.20 5.88 -40.66
CA GLU A 12 3.92 5.08 -41.67
C GLU A 12 3.31 5.23 -43.05
N LYS A 13 1.98 5.14 -43.18
CA LYS A 13 1.29 5.38 -44.46
C LYS A 13 1.57 6.79 -45.00
N ALA A 14 1.54 7.80 -44.14
CA ALA A 14 1.86 9.16 -44.51
C ALA A 14 3.32 9.31 -44.97
N LEU A 15 4.27 8.66 -44.29
CA LEU A 15 5.68 8.62 -44.71
C LEU A 15 5.82 7.97 -46.09
N GLN A 16 5.20 6.81 -46.33
CA GLN A 16 5.25 6.13 -47.63
C GLN A 16 4.70 6.97 -48.79
N ILE A 17 3.63 7.74 -48.54
CA ILE A 17 3.09 8.68 -49.53
C ILE A 17 4.08 9.82 -49.78
N ARG A 18 4.62 10.41 -48.72
CA ARG A 18 5.59 11.50 -48.81
C ARG A 18 6.87 11.08 -49.53
N GLU A 19 7.38 9.88 -49.30
CA GLU A 19 8.56 9.33 -49.99
C GLU A 19 8.34 9.14 -51.50
N LYS A 20 7.09 8.89 -51.93
CA LYS A 20 6.75 8.77 -53.36
C LYS A 20 6.56 10.12 -54.05
N VAL A 21 6.05 11.12 -53.34
CA VAL A 21 5.63 12.41 -53.92
C VAL A 21 6.71 13.48 -53.78
N LEU A 22 7.46 13.47 -52.68
CA LEU A 22 8.40 14.53 -52.36
C LEU A 22 9.82 14.20 -52.81
N PRO A 23 10.63 15.21 -53.14
CA PRO A 23 12.06 15.02 -53.39
C PRO A 23 12.77 14.37 -52.19
N PRO A 24 13.86 13.61 -52.40
CA PRO A 24 14.53 12.84 -51.34
C PRO A 24 15.03 13.63 -50.12
N ASN A 25 15.22 14.95 -50.23
CA ASN A 25 15.69 15.82 -49.14
C ASN A 25 14.63 16.81 -48.66
N HIS A 26 13.34 16.57 -48.93
CA HIS A 26 12.28 17.49 -48.54
C HIS A 26 12.11 17.55 -47.01
N PRO A 27 12.01 18.75 -46.38
CA PRO A 27 11.86 18.89 -44.93
C PRO A 27 10.70 18.09 -44.30
N ASP A 28 9.57 17.94 -45.00
CA ASP A 28 8.44 17.14 -44.52
C ASP A 28 8.76 15.64 -44.32
N LEU A 29 9.75 15.10 -45.05
CA LEU A 29 10.25 13.75 -44.79
C LEU A 29 10.94 13.71 -43.41
N ALA A 30 11.73 14.74 -43.08
CA ALA A 30 12.39 14.85 -41.79
C ALA A 30 11.36 14.95 -40.64
N GLN A 31 10.29 15.73 -40.83
CA GLN A 31 9.21 15.83 -39.85
C GLN A 31 8.48 14.49 -39.65
N SER A 32 8.28 13.72 -40.72
CA SER A 32 7.68 12.38 -40.67
C SER A 32 8.53 11.44 -39.83
N TYR A 33 9.83 11.38 -40.12
CA TYR A 33 10.78 10.58 -39.35
C TYR A 33 10.89 11.02 -37.87
N ASN A 34 10.86 12.34 -37.61
CA ASN A 34 10.81 12.85 -36.23
C ASN A 34 9.55 12.40 -35.49
N THR A 35 8.39 12.42 -36.16
CA THR A 35 7.12 12.02 -35.55
C THR A 35 7.12 10.52 -35.23
N ILE A 36 7.61 9.69 -36.16
CA ILE A 36 7.78 8.25 -35.96
C ILE A 36 8.77 7.97 -34.82
N GLY A 37 9.89 8.70 -34.77
CA GLY A 37 10.85 8.61 -33.67
C GLY A 37 10.23 8.94 -32.31
N LEU A 38 9.37 9.96 -32.24
CA LEU A 38 8.65 10.32 -31.01
C LEU A 38 7.66 9.23 -30.57
N LEU A 39 6.99 8.57 -31.52
CA LEU A 39 6.10 7.45 -31.20
C LEU A 39 6.89 6.29 -30.59
N TYR A 40 8.00 5.88 -31.22
CA TYR A 40 8.87 4.84 -30.67
C TYR A 40 9.44 5.20 -29.30
N TYR A 41 9.86 6.46 -29.13
CA TYR A 41 10.34 6.97 -27.85
C TYR A 41 9.28 6.84 -26.75
N ASN A 42 8.04 7.23 -27.04
CA ASN A 42 6.92 7.13 -26.11
C ASN A 42 6.44 5.69 -25.86
N MET A 43 6.82 4.73 -26.72
CA MET A 43 6.60 3.30 -26.50
C MET A 43 7.75 2.65 -25.72
N GLY A 44 8.83 3.38 -25.44
CA GLY A 44 10.02 2.87 -24.78
C GLY A 44 11.00 2.12 -25.69
N ASP A 45 10.80 2.16 -27.02
CA ASP A 45 11.74 1.60 -28.01
C ASP A 45 12.74 2.68 -28.45
N TYR A 46 13.73 2.93 -27.58
CA TYR A 46 14.67 4.03 -27.77
C TYR A 46 15.66 3.80 -28.91
N SER A 47 15.99 2.54 -29.25
CA SER A 47 16.91 2.21 -30.34
C SER A 47 16.29 2.48 -31.72
N THR A 48 15.03 2.08 -31.90
CA THR A 48 14.30 2.37 -33.14
C THR A 48 13.96 3.86 -33.25
N ALA A 49 13.67 4.51 -32.11
CA ALA A 49 13.49 5.97 -32.05
C ALA A 49 14.76 6.71 -32.51
N LEU A 50 15.93 6.32 -31.99
CA LEU A 50 17.22 6.89 -32.38
C LEU A 50 17.47 6.74 -33.88
N THR A 51 17.20 5.56 -34.45
CA THR A 51 17.36 5.31 -35.89
C THR A 51 16.47 6.23 -36.74
N SER A 52 15.25 6.52 -36.27
CA SER A 52 14.33 7.43 -36.94
C SER A 52 14.77 8.89 -36.82
N TYR A 53 15.25 9.31 -35.65
CA TYR A 53 15.83 10.64 -35.45
C TYR A 53 17.12 10.85 -36.26
N GLU A 54 17.95 9.82 -36.44
CA GLU A 54 19.12 9.85 -37.33
C GLU A 54 18.73 10.16 -38.78
N LYS A 55 17.67 9.52 -39.28
CA LYS A 55 17.14 9.79 -40.63
C LYS A 55 16.60 11.21 -40.75
N ALA A 56 15.83 11.68 -39.76
CA ALA A 56 15.32 13.05 -39.72
C ALA A 56 16.46 14.08 -39.71
N PHE A 57 17.47 13.87 -38.87
CA PHE A 57 18.61 14.77 -38.72
C PHE A 57 19.42 14.90 -40.02
N LYS A 58 19.72 13.78 -40.69
CA LYS A 58 20.43 13.78 -41.99
C LYS A 58 19.68 14.56 -43.08
N LEU A 59 18.36 14.56 -43.03
CA LEU A 59 17.53 15.34 -43.97
C LEU A 59 17.60 16.83 -43.64
N TYR A 60 17.47 17.20 -42.36
CA TYR A 60 17.62 18.59 -41.93
C TYR A 60 19.00 19.16 -42.24
N GLU A 61 20.08 18.39 -42.04
CA GLU A 61 21.45 18.83 -42.32
C GLU A 61 21.66 19.18 -43.80
N LYS A 62 20.99 18.46 -44.70
CA LYS A 62 21.05 18.73 -46.15
C LYS A 62 20.14 19.88 -46.58
N ALA A 63 18.98 20.02 -45.93
CA ALA A 63 17.92 20.94 -46.35
C ALA A 63 18.03 22.33 -45.72
N LEU A 64 18.69 22.46 -44.57
CA LEU A 64 18.67 23.67 -43.74
C LEU A 64 20.07 24.26 -43.54
N PRO A 65 20.18 25.59 -43.36
CA PRO A 65 21.42 26.22 -42.93
C PRO A 65 21.92 25.67 -41.59
N SER A 66 23.24 25.69 -41.38
CA SER A 66 23.89 25.11 -40.19
C SER A 66 23.51 25.75 -38.84
N ASN A 67 22.85 26.91 -38.84
CA ASN A 67 22.33 27.60 -37.67
C ASN A 67 20.81 27.49 -37.50
N HIS A 68 20.13 26.68 -38.32
CA HIS A 68 18.67 26.57 -38.24
C HIS A 68 18.23 25.88 -36.93
N PRO A 69 17.23 26.42 -36.20
CA PRO A 69 16.76 25.86 -34.93
C PRO A 69 16.36 24.37 -34.97
N ASP A 70 15.82 23.89 -36.09
CA ASP A 70 15.42 22.49 -36.24
C ASP A 70 16.60 21.51 -36.13
N LEU A 71 17.83 21.93 -36.46
CA LEU A 71 19.03 21.13 -36.21
C LEU A 71 19.28 20.95 -34.72
N ALA A 72 19.00 21.98 -33.91
CA ALA A 72 19.07 21.87 -32.46
C ALA A 72 18.02 20.88 -31.92
N ILE A 73 16.80 20.87 -32.48
CA ILE A 73 15.75 19.91 -32.10
C ILE A 73 16.22 18.47 -32.39
N GLY A 74 16.85 18.23 -33.54
CA GLY A 74 17.41 16.93 -33.85
C GLY A 74 18.43 16.47 -32.80
N TYR A 75 19.39 17.33 -32.42
CA TYR A 75 20.34 17.03 -31.34
C TYR A 75 19.66 16.81 -29.98
N LEU A 76 18.58 17.54 -29.66
CA LEU A 76 17.81 17.32 -28.43
C LEU A 76 17.12 15.95 -28.42
N ASN A 77 16.60 15.51 -29.55
CA ASN A 77 15.97 14.19 -29.70
C ASN A 77 17.00 13.05 -29.56
N PHE A 78 18.17 13.19 -30.19
CA PHE A 78 19.31 12.28 -29.98
C PHE A 78 19.70 12.20 -28.52
N ALA A 79 19.90 13.36 -27.88
CA ALA A 79 20.26 13.42 -26.49
C ALA A 79 19.22 12.73 -25.60
N ALA A 80 17.94 12.89 -25.90
CA ALA A 80 16.85 12.22 -25.18
C ALA A 80 16.94 10.69 -25.29
N CYS A 81 17.22 10.15 -26.48
CA CYS A 81 17.40 8.72 -26.66
C CYS A 81 18.66 8.21 -25.95
N CYS A 82 19.80 8.88 -26.13
CA CYS A 82 21.05 8.53 -25.45
C CYS A 82 20.90 8.54 -23.92
N GLU A 83 20.21 9.55 -23.36
CA GLU A 83 19.87 9.63 -21.93
C GLU A 83 19.08 8.42 -21.46
N ARG A 84 18.02 8.04 -22.19
CA ARG A 84 17.17 6.88 -21.87
C ARG A 84 17.86 5.54 -22.06
N MET A 85 18.91 5.48 -22.87
CA MET A 85 19.77 4.31 -23.04
C MET A 85 20.96 4.29 -22.08
N GLY A 86 21.14 5.32 -21.24
CA GLY A 86 22.23 5.41 -20.28
C GLY A 86 23.57 5.89 -20.86
N ASP A 87 23.63 6.28 -22.14
CA ASP A 87 24.83 6.92 -22.73
C ASP A 87 24.82 8.42 -22.45
N TYR A 88 25.13 8.76 -21.20
CA TYR A 88 25.18 10.15 -20.74
C TYR A 88 26.30 10.95 -21.43
N THR A 89 27.35 10.28 -21.91
CA THR A 89 28.48 10.92 -22.59
C THR A 89 28.09 11.49 -23.94
N GLU A 90 27.46 10.68 -24.80
CA GLU A 90 27.00 11.12 -26.12
C GLU A 90 25.78 12.06 -25.99
N ALA A 91 24.92 11.83 -24.99
CA ALA A 91 23.82 12.74 -24.67
C ALA A 91 24.34 14.17 -24.37
N ARG A 92 25.35 14.28 -23.49
CA ARG A 92 25.95 15.59 -23.15
C ARG A 92 26.59 16.27 -24.36
N LYS A 93 27.27 15.52 -25.22
CA LYS A 93 27.88 16.04 -26.45
C LYS A 93 26.81 16.57 -27.41
N SER A 94 25.73 15.82 -27.60
CA SER A 94 24.59 16.24 -28.42
C SER A 94 23.92 17.51 -27.87
N LEU A 95 23.70 17.60 -26.56
CA LEU A 95 23.15 18.80 -25.91
C LEU A 95 24.06 20.03 -26.07
N LYS A 96 25.38 19.83 -26.02
CA LYS A 96 26.34 20.92 -26.27
C LYS A 96 26.22 21.46 -27.69
N ASN A 97 26.07 20.59 -28.69
CA ASN A 97 25.86 21.00 -30.08
C ASN A 97 24.52 21.74 -30.25
N ALA A 98 23.44 21.22 -29.67
CA ALA A 98 22.14 21.89 -29.67
C ALA A 98 22.23 23.31 -29.08
N PHE A 99 22.92 23.44 -27.95
CA PHE A 99 23.10 24.72 -27.27
C PHE A 99 23.87 25.74 -28.12
N GLN A 100 24.93 25.31 -28.82
CA GLN A 100 25.70 26.18 -29.72
C GLN A 100 24.86 26.72 -30.90
N ILE A 101 23.95 25.90 -31.44
CA ILE A 101 23.03 26.33 -32.49
C ILE A 101 22.02 27.33 -31.92
N GLN A 102 21.43 27.03 -30.76
CA GLN A 102 20.48 27.91 -30.09
C GLN A 102 21.09 29.28 -29.75
N GLN A 103 22.35 29.34 -29.31
CA GLN A 103 23.06 30.60 -29.05
C GLN A 103 23.21 31.49 -30.29
N LYS A 104 23.34 30.89 -31.47
CA LYS A 104 23.43 31.63 -32.73
C LYS A 104 22.06 32.04 -33.26
N ALA A 105 21.02 31.25 -32.97
CA ALA A 105 19.68 31.44 -33.50
C ALA A 105 18.79 32.34 -32.63
N PHE A 106 19.04 32.40 -31.32
CA PHE A 106 18.16 33.04 -30.35
C PHE A 106 18.90 33.97 -29.40
N GLN A 107 18.18 35.02 -28.95
CA GLN A 107 18.64 35.89 -27.87
C GLN A 107 18.62 35.16 -26.52
N GLU A 108 19.49 35.59 -25.59
CA GLU A 108 19.53 35.06 -24.22
C GLU A 108 18.15 35.12 -23.55
N GLY A 109 17.79 34.05 -22.83
CA GLY A 109 16.50 33.93 -22.17
C GLY A 109 15.37 33.35 -23.02
N ASN A 110 15.62 33.00 -24.29
CA ASN A 110 14.63 32.27 -25.09
C ASN A 110 14.20 30.93 -24.42
N PRO A 111 12.90 30.58 -24.39
CA PRO A 111 12.41 29.34 -23.79
C PRO A 111 13.08 28.05 -24.30
N ALA A 112 13.61 28.04 -25.53
CA ALA A 112 14.35 26.91 -26.09
C ALA A 112 15.56 26.50 -25.23
N PHE A 113 16.22 27.45 -24.57
CA PHE A 113 17.34 27.17 -23.66
C PHE A 113 16.88 26.40 -22.41
N ALA A 114 15.65 26.62 -21.94
CA ALA A 114 15.14 25.92 -20.77
C ALA A 114 15.01 24.41 -20.99
N VAL A 115 14.63 23.99 -22.21
CA VAL A 115 14.57 22.57 -22.58
C VAL A 115 15.97 21.95 -22.54
N THR A 116 16.96 22.62 -23.15
CA THR A 116 18.34 22.15 -23.18
C THR A 116 18.96 22.08 -21.78
N TYR A 117 18.75 23.10 -20.95
CA TYR A 117 19.22 23.11 -19.57
C TYR A 117 18.56 22.01 -18.72
N ASN A 118 17.25 21.81 -18.83
CA ASN A 118 16.59 20.74 -18.10
C ASN A 118 17.16 19.36 -18.51
N ARG A 119 17.35 19.10 -19.80
CA ARG A 119 18.01 17.86 -20.26
C ARG A 119 19.45 17.70 -19.78
N LEU A 120 20.25 18.78 -19.79
CA LEU A 120 21.60 18.75 -19.21
C LEU A 120 21.54 18.38 -17.72
N GLY A 121 20.58 18.93 -16.99
CA GLY A 121 20.32 18.56 -15.59
C GLY A 121 20.10 17.07 -15.41
N ARG A 122 19.24 16.45 -16.23
CA ARG A 122 18.98 14.99 -16.20
C ARG A 122 20.22 14.15 -16.54
N VAL A 123 21.00 14.58 -17.53
CA VAL A 123 22.26 13.91 -17.89
C VAL A 123 23.27 13.98 -16.73
N TYR A 124 23.45 15.14 -16.11
CA TYR A 124 24.33 15.27 -14.94
C TYR A 124 23.82 14.50 -13.72
N ARG A 125 22.49 14.40 -13.53
CA ARG A 125 21.87 13.51 -12.54
C ARG A 125 22.26 12.04 -12.79
N GLY A 126 22.15 11.57 -14.03
CA GLY A 126 22.57 10.21 -14.41
C GLY A 126 24.07 9.96 -14.18
N MET A 127 24.90 10.99 -14.38
CA MET A 127 26.33 10.97 -14.03
C MET A 127 26.62 11.12 -12.52
N LYS A 128 25.59 11.25 -11.68
CA LYS A 128 25.67 11.47 -10.22
C LYS A 128 26.33 12.80 -9.80
N ASP A 129 26.44 13.76 -10.71
CA ASP A 129 26.87 15.14 -10.38
C ASP A 129 25.64 15.99 -10.03
N TYR A 130 25.09 15.75 -8.83
CA TYR A 130 23.84 16.38 -8.39
C TYR A 130 23.93 17.90 -8.22
N SER A 131 25.13 18.43 -7.99
CA SER A 131 25.35 19.87 -7.86
C SER A 131 25.22 20.56 -9.22
N LYS A 132 25.87 20.03 -10.27
CA LYS A 132 25.67 20.55 -11.63
C LYS A 132 24.25 20.31 -12.13
N ALA A 133 23.65 19.17 -11.80
CA ALA A 133 22.27 18.90 -12.17
C ALA A 133 21.33 19.99 -11.64
N LEU A 134 21.46 20.33 -10.35
CA LEU A 134 20.65 21.38 -9.72
C LEU A 134 20.86 22.75 -10.38
N ASP A 135 22.11 23.16 -10.62
CA ASP A 135 22.43 24.44 -11.29
C ASP A 135 21.75 24.55 -12.66
N TYR A 136 21.76 23.49 -13.45
CA TYR A 136 21.07 23.48 -14.75
C TYR A 136 19.54 23.51 -14.61
N PHE A 137 18.97 22.77 -13.65
CA PHE A 137 17.52 22.84 -13.40
C PHE A 137 17.08 24.22 -12.91
N GLU A 138 17.87 24.89 -12.06
CA GLU A 138 17.62 26.26 -11.60
C GLU A 138 17.68 27.27 -12.76
N LYS A 139 18.64 27.11 -13.69
CA LYS A 139 18.70 27.92 -14.93
C LYS A 139 17.47 27.72 -15.80
N ALA A 140 17.04 26.48 -16.00
CA ALA A 140 15.81 26.16 -16.73
C ALA A 140 14.57 26.75 -16.04
N PHE A 141 14.51 26.65 -14.72
CA PHE A 141 13.44 27.17 -13.90
C PHE A 141 13.34 28.70 -14.01
N ALA A 142 14.46 29.42 -13.92
CA ALA A 142 14.50 30.87 -14.01
C ALA A 142 13.97 31.40 -15.35
N ILE A 143 14.26 30.69 -16.46
CA ILE A 143 13.71 31.03 -17.78
C ILE A 143 12.20 30.76 -17.80
N ARG A 144 11.76 29.55 -17.42
CA ARG A 144 10.33 29.16 -17.43
C ARG A 144 9.49 30.03 -16.52
N GLN A 145 10.01 30.47 -15.38
CA GLN A 145 9.30 31.37 -14.47
C GLN A 145 9.07 32.76 -15.08
N LYS A 146 9.99 33.25 -15.91
CA LYS A 146 9.85 34.54 -16.60
C LYS A 146 8.94 34.47 -17.83
N THR A 147 8.92 33.33 -18.52
CA THR A 147 8.26 33.20 -19.83
C THR A 147 6.93 32.46 -19.79
N LEU A 148 6.65 31.69 -18.74
CA LEU A 148 5.46 30.84 -18.66
C LEU A 148 4.63 31.13 -17.39
N PRO A 149 3.28 31.04 -17.48
CA PRO A 149 2.40 31.12 -16.32
C PRO A 149 2.72 30.06 -15.26
N GLU A 150 2.32 30.30 -14.01
CA GLU A 150 2.58 29.37 -12.90
C GLU A 150 2.01 27.98 -13.08
N THR A 151 0.93 27.90 -13.85
CA THR A 151 0.17 26.69 -14.10
C THR A 151 0.65 25.93 -15.34
N HIS A 152 1.72 26.37 -16.01
CA HIS A 152 2.19 25.74 -17.23
C HIS A 152 2.87 24.38 -16.95
N PRO A 153 2.56 23.30 -17.71
CA PRO A 153 3.12 21.96 -17.49
C PRO A 153 4.64 21.89 -17.47
N ASP A 154 5.32 22.66 -18.34
CA ASP A 154 6.78 22.72 -18.34
C ASP A 154 7.38 23.16 -16.99
N ARG A 155 6.66 23.96 -16.18
CA ARG A 155 7.10 24.27 -14.82
C ARG A 155 6.98 23.05 -13.91
N ALA A 156 5.94 22.25 -14.06
CA ALA A 156 5.76 21.00 -13.31
C ALA A 156 6.90 20.01 -13.60
N ILE A 157 7.32 19.89 -14.86
CA ILE A 157 8.47 19.06 -15.24
C ILE A 157 9.73 19.51 -14.48
N THR A 158 10.05 20.82 -14.50
CA THR A 158 11.22 21.32 -13.76
C THR A 158 11.10 21.12 -12.25
N TYR A 159 9.91 21.32 -11.68
CA TYR A 159 9.69 21.06 -10.26
C TYR A 159 9.93 19.60 -9.91
N SER A 160 9.44 18.66 -10.73
CA SER A 160 9.74 17.24 -10.52
C SER A 160 11.24 16.96 -10.55
N ASP A 161 11.94 17.47 -11.56
CA ASP A 161 13.37 17.22 -11.71
C ASP A 161 14.19 17.81 -10.54
N ILE A 162 13.81 19.00 -10.04
CA ILE A 162 14.40 19.62 -8.84
C ILE A 162 14.09 18.79 -7.59
N GLY A 163 12.85 18.30 -7.46
CA GLY A 163 12.43 17.42 -6.36
C GLY A 163 13.30 16.17 -6.27
N ASP A 164 13.54 15.51 -7.42
CA ASP A 164 14.40 14.32 -7.51
C ASP A 164 15.82 14.61 -7.00
N ILE A 165 16.39 15.76 -7.36
CA ILE A 165 17.73 16.15 -6.89
C ILE A 165 17.73 16.43 -5.38
N HIS A 166 16.68 17.05 -4.85
CA HIS A 166 16.58 17.26 -3.41
C HIS A 166 16.47 15.94 -2.65
N ARG A 167 15.72 14.97 -3.15
CA ARG A 167 15.66 13.60 -2.59
C ARG A 167 17.03 12.94 -2.59
N LEU A 168 17.73 12.94 -3.72
CA LEU A 168 19.08 12.36 -3.86
C LEU A 168 20.14 13.04 -2.97
N LYS A 169 19.87 14.26 -2.49
CA LYS A 169 20.68 15.01 -1.52
C LYS A 169 20.16 14.91 -0.09
N GLU A 170 19.23 13.99 0.17
CA GLU A 170 18.60 13.72 1.47
C GLU A 170 17.83 14.92 2.06
N ARG A 171 17.37 15.83 1.19
CA ARG A 171 16.54 17.00 1.56
C ARG A 171 15.07 16.70 1.31
N TYR A 172 14.53 15.72 2.03
CA TYR A 172 13.21 15.14 1.77
C TYR A 172 12.06 16.15 1.83
N GLU A 173 12.06 17.07 2.78
CA GLU A 173 11.03 18.13 2.87
C GLU A 173 10.95 18.98 1.60
N MET A 174 12.12 19.36 1.05
CA MET A 174 12.17 20.11 -0.20
C MET A 174 11.75 19.25 -1.39
N SER A 175 12.11 17.96 -1.40
CA SER A 175 11.65 17.00 -2.41
C SER A 175 10.12 16.93 -2.46
N LEU A 176 9.49 16.67 -1.30
CA LEU A 176 8.03 16.58 -1.17
C LEU A 176 7.35 17.88 -1.63
N LEU A 177 7.87 19.04 -1.20
CA LEU A 177 7.33 20.34 -1.62
C LEU A 177 7.34 20.50 -3.14
N PHE A 178 8.45 20.17 -3.80
CA PHE A 178 8.57 20.32 -5.24
C PHE A 178 7.74 19.30 -6.03
N HIS A 179 7.72 18.04 -5.61
CA HIS A 179 6.87 17.03 -6.21
C HIS A 179 5.38 17.35 -6.03
N GLN A 180 4.97 17.87 -4.86
CA GLN A 180 3.57 18.29 -4.63
C GLN A 180 3.17 19.48 -5.51
N LYS A 181 4.08 20.44 -5.74
CA LYS A 181 3.85 21.54 -6.69
C LYS A 181 3.67 21.02 -8.12
N ALA A 182 4.51 20.08 -8.55
CA ALA A 182 4.41 19.45 -9.86
C ALA A 182 3.08 18.69 -10.00
N LEU A 183 2.73 17.86 -9.02
CA LEU A 183 1.49 17.10 -8.98
C LEU A 183 0.26 18.01 -9.04
N ASN A 184 0.23 19.11 -8.28
CA ASN A 184 -0.89 20.05 -8.29
C ASN A 184 -1.15 20.66 -9.68
N ILE A 185 -0.09 20.97 -10.44
CA ILE A 185 -0.24 21.48 -11.81
C ILE A 185 -0.81 20.38 -12.73
N GLN A 186 -0.30 19.15 -12.61
CA GLN A 186 -0.71 18.02 -13.46
C GLN A 186 -2.07 17.43 -13.09
N GLU A 187 -2.56 17.61 -11.86
CA GLU A 187 -3.89 17.15 -11.44
C GLU A 187 -4.97 18.19 -11.72
N ASN A 188 -4.72 19.45 -11.34
CA ASN A 188 -5.79 20.45 -11.20
C ASN A 188 -5.84 21.47 -12.34
N VAL A 189 -4.75 21.64 -13.09
CA VAL A 189 -4.71 22.58 -14.22
C VAL A 189 -4.78 21.83 -15.53
N GLN A 190 -3.90 20.86 -15.73
CA GLN A 190 -3.81 20.09 -16.95
C GLN A 190 -3.67 18.62 -16.63
N TYR A 191 -4.82 17.94 -16.54
CA TYR A 191 -4.88 16.52 -16.21
C TYR A 191 -4.06 15.67 -17.19
N ASN A 192 -2.88 15.24 -16.75
CA ASN A 192 -2.04 14.29 -17.47
C ASN A 192 -1.78 13.06 -16.59
N PRO A 193 -2.51 11.95 -16.81
CA PRO A 193 -2.42 10.76 -15.96
C PRO A 193 -1.00 10.22 -15.82
N LEU A 194 -0.22 10.16 -16.90
CA LEU A 194 1.11 9.56 -16.89
C LEU A 194 2.12 10.42 -16.09
N GLU A 195 1.99 11.74 -16.19
CA GLU A 195 2.80 12.66 -15.38
C GLU A 195 2.39 12.59 -13.90
N CYS A 196 1.09 12.50 -13.59
CA CYS A 196 0.63 12.26 -12.22
C CYS A 196 1.17 10.95 -11.66
N ALA A 197 1.16 9.87 -12.45
CA ALA A 197 1.70 8.58 -12.04
C ALA A 197 3.20 8.65 -11.76
N THR A 198 3.97 9.36 -12.58
CA THR A 198 5.38 9.64 -12.32
C THR A 198 5.57 10.41 -11.01
N MET A 199 4.74 11.42 -10.74
CA MET A 199 4.81 12.18 -9.48
C MET A 199 4.48 11.31 -8.27
N TYR A 200 3.48 10.44 -8.37
CA TYR A 200 3.17 9.49 -7.31
C TYR A 200 4.34 8.54 -7.04
N THR A 201 5.00 8.02 -8.08
CA THR A 201 6.20 7.20 -7.92
C THR A 201 7.31 7.98 -7.20
N ASN A 202 7.60 9.22 -7.60
CA ASN A 202 8.63 10.04 -6.97
C ASN A 202 8.31 10.39 -5.50
N LEU A 203 7.04 10.66 -5.17
CA LEU A 203 6.58 10.83 -3.79
C LEU A 203 6.74 9.53 -3.00
N GLY A 204 6.35 8.39 -3.58
CA GLY A 204 6.52 7.07 -2.99
C GLY A 204 7.98 6.75 -2.67
N GLU A 205 8.90 7.06 -3.60
CA GLU A 205 10.34 6.92 -3.37
C GLU A 205 10.83 7.80 -2.23
N THR A 206 10.38 9.06 -2.18
CA THR A 206 10.75 10.00 -1.11
C THR A 206 10.28 9.47 0.26
N TYR A 207 9.04 9.02 0.39
CA TYR A 207 8.53 8.43 1.63
C TYR A 207 9.24 7.12 2.01
N ARG A 208 9.59 6.28 1.02
CA ARG A 208 10.38 5.05 1.25
C ARG A 208 11.74 5.38 1.85
N GLU A 209 12.42 6.40 1.34
CA GLU A 209 13.72 6.86 1.88
C GLU A 209 13.59 7.47 3.27
N MET A 210 12.48 8.15 3.55
CA MET A 210 12.10 8.60 4.89
C MET A 210 11.67 7.46 5.84
N LYS A 211 11.58 6.22 5.34
CA LYS A 211 11.10 5.02 6.05
C LYS A 211 9.61 5.03 6.42
N ASP A 212 8.82 5.95 5.85
CA ASP A 212 7.36 5.85 5.91
C ASP A 212 6.87 4.91 4.79
N TYR A 213 7.04 3.62 5.04
CA TYR A 213 6.69 2.57 4.09
C TYR A 213 5.17 2.49 3.82
N SER A 214 4.35 2.90 4.79
CA SER A 214 2.90 2.87 4.66
C SER A 214 2.40 3.88 3.62
N THR A 215 2.88 5.12 3.73
CA THR A 215 2.57 6.19 2.78
C THR A 215 3.22 5.91 1.43
N ALA A 216 4.45 5.39 1.41
CA ALA A 216 5.14 5.00 0.17
C ALA A 216 4.33 3.99 -0.64
N LEU A 217 3.78 2.96 0.02
CA LEU A 217 2.98 1.93 -0.64
C LEU A 217 1.73 2.52 -1.32
N ILE A 218 1.03 3.42 -0.62
CA ILE A 218 -0.18 4.08 -1.16
C ILE A 218 0.17 4.84 -2.45
N TYR A 219 1.27 5.60 -2.44
CA TYR A 219 1.69 6.36 -3.62
C TYR A 219 2.14 5.47 -4.77
N PHE A 220 2.92 4.42 -4.50
CA PHE A 220 3.28 3.45 -5.54
C PHE A 220 2.06 2.73 -6.13
N GLN A 221 1.06 2.38 -5.31
CA GLN A 221 -0.17 1.77 -5.81
C GLN A 221 -0.96 2.71 -6.73
N LYS A 222 -1.07 3.99 -6.37
CA LYS A 222 -1.70 5.00 -7.24
C LYS A 222 -0.97 5.17 -8.58
N GLY A 223 0.36 5.22 -8.55
CA GLY A 223 1.17 5.28 -9.77
C GLY A 223 0.99 4.03 -10.65
N LEU A 224 0.96 2.85 -10.02
CA LEU A 224 0.87 1.56 -10.71
C LEU A 224 -0.46 1.41 -11.43
N GLU A 225 -1.57 1.73 -10.75
CA GLU A 225 -2.91 1.65 -11.34
C GLU A 225 -3.02 2.47 -12.64
N ILE A 226 -2.45 3.67 -12.64
CA ILE A 226 -2.46 4.55 -13.81
C ILE A 226 -1.56 3.98 -14.92
N HIS A 227 -0.34 3.55 -14.58
CA HIS A 227 0.59 2.97 -15.55
C HIS A 227 0.01 1.71 -16.21
N GLU A 228 -0.53 0.77 -15.44
CA GLU A 228 -1.12 -0.47 -15.96
C GLU A 228 -2.32 -0.22 -16.89
N LYS A 229 -3.10 0.83 -16.61
CA LYS A 229 -4.26 1.20 -17.43
C LYS A 229 -3.89 1.91 -18.73
N LYS A 230 -2.76 2.63 -18.76
CA LYS A 230 -2.39 3.54 -19.86
C LYS A 230 -1.23 3.06 -20.72
N LEU A 231 -0.37 2.20 -20.19
CA LEU A 231 0.84 1.75 -20.86
C LEU A 231 0.74 0.28 -21.28
N PRO A 232 1.42 -0.13 -22.36
CA PRO A 232 1.63 -1.54 -22.68
C PRO A 232 2.34 -2.26 -21.53
N LYS A 233 2.06 -3.55 -21.32
CA LYS A 233 2.62 -4.35 -20.22
C LYS A 233 4.16 -4.40 -20.19
N ASN A 234 4.82 -4.20 -21.33
CA ASN A 234 6.27 -4.21 -21.47
C ASN A 234 6.89 -2.80 -21.50
N HIS A 235 6.17 -1.78 -21.06
CA HIS A 235 6.68 -0.41 -21.05
C HIS A 235 7.77 -0.21 -19.97
N PRO A 236 8.89 0.46 -20.26
CA PRO A 236 9.96 0.70 -19.28
C PRO A 236 9.51 1.40 -17.98
N ASP A 237 8.52 2.30 -18.04
CA ASP A 237 8.00 2.99 -16.85
C ASP A 237 7.26 2.04 -15.88
N LEU A 238 6.71 0.91 -16.37
CA LEU A 238 6.21 -0.14 -15.49
C LEU A 238 7.36 -0.85 -14.76
N ALA A 239 8.49 -1.05 -15.44
CA ALA A 239 9.66 -1.66 -14.81
C ALA A 239 10.22 -0.81 -13.66
N VAL A 240 10.20 0.52 -13.80
CA VAL A 240 10.59 1.46 -12.74
C VAL A 240 9.73 1.25 -11.49
N ILE A 241 8.41 1.30 -11.64
CA ILE A 241 7.53 1.21 -10.47
C ILE A 241 7.51 -0.19 -9.83
N TYR A 242 7.63 -1.25 -10.63
CA TYR A 242 7.81 -2.61 -10.12
C TYR A 242 9.10 -2.75 -9.31
N HIS A 243 10.21 -2.18 -9.80
CA HIS A 243 11.47 -2.16 -9.07
C HIS A 243 11.36 -1.36 -7.76
N ASP A 244 10.64 -0.24 -7.77
CA ASP A 244 10.43 0.57 -6.58
C ASP A 244 9.59 -0.11 -5.50
N LEU A 245 8.52 -0.79 -5.91
CA LEU A 245 7.74 -1.68 -5.05
C LEU A 245 8.58 -2.84 -4.53
N ALA A 246 9.45 -3.43 -5.37
CA ALA A 246 10.35 -4.48 -4.92
C ALA A 246 11.33 -3.99 -3.85
N LYS A 247 11.91 -2.79 -4.01
CA LYS A 247 12.75 -2.14 -3.00
C LYS A 247 11.98 -1.87 -1.71
N LEU A 248 10.72 -1.43 -1.81
CA LEU A 248 9.84 -1.23 -0.64
C LEU A 248 9.61 -2.54 0.11
N TYR A 249 9.17 -3.60 -0.58
CA TYR A 249 8.91 -4.90 0.03
C TYR A 249 10.18 -5.55 0.60
N LEU A 250 11.32 -5.34 -0.06
CA LEU A 250 12.62 -5.76 0.46
C LEU A 250 12.93 -5.05 1.78
N ALA A 251 12.68 -3.75 1.88
CA ALA A 251 12.89 -2.98 3.12
C ALA A 251 11.95 -3.41 4.26
N THR A 252 10.73 -3.87 3.94
CA THR A 252 9.78 -4.37 4.94
C THR A 252 9.90 -5.89 5.21
N GLY A 253 10.90 -6.58 4.65
CA GLY A 253 11.12 -8.02 4.84
C GLY A 253 10.13 -8.95 4.11
N GLN A 254 9.33 -8.42 3.19
CA GLN A 254 8.32 -9.15 2.43
C GLN A 254 8.94 -9.74 1.14
N TYR A 255 9.91 -10.64 1.29
CA TYR A 255 10.75 -11.09 0.18
C TYR A 255 10.01 -11.78 -0.98
N SER A 256 8.90 -12.48 -0.70
CA SER A 256 8.07 -13.11 -1.75
C SER A 256 7.39 -12.07 -2.64
N MET A 257 6.82 -11.02 -2.04
CA MET A 257 6.25 -9.90 -2.77
C MET A 257 7.32 -9.08 -3.49
N ALA A 258 8.49 -8.91 -2.86
CA ALA A 258 9.63 -8.28 -3.51
C ALA A 258 10.04 -9.06 -4.78
N MET A 259 10.13 -10.39 -4.70
CA MET A 259 10.46 -11.27 -5.83
C MET A 259 9.43 -11.16 -6.97
N LYS A 260 8.14 -11.16 -6.63
CA LYS A 260 7.04 -11.01 -7.60
C LYS A 260 7.11 -9.71 -8.39
N ASN A 261 7.59 -8.63 -7.79
CA ASN A 261 7.72 -7.33 -8.45
C ASN A 261 9.06 -7.16 -9.19
N ILE A 262 10.17 -7.64 -8.63
CA ILE A 262 11.48 -7.46 -9.27
C ILE A 262 11.64 -8.28 -10.56
N GLN A 263 11.02 -9.46 -10.65
CA GLN A 263 11.12 -10.32 -11.84
C GLN A 263 10.61 -9.61 -13.11
N PRO A 264 9.35 -9.11 -13.17
CA PRO A 264 8.88 -8.39 -14.36
C PRO A 264 9.68 -7.10 -14.62
N ALA A 265 10.20 -6.44 -13.59
CA ALA A 265 11.06 -5.27 -13.78
C ALA A 265 12.36 -5.62 -14.53
N VAL A 266 13.02 -6.71 -14.16
CA VAL A 266 14.22 -7.21 -14.84
C VAL A 266 13.91 -7.67 -16.25
N ASP A 267 12.82 -8.41 -16.45
CA ASP A 267 12.44 -8.95 -17.76
C ASP A 267 12.18 -7.81 -18.77
N ILE A 268 11.39 -6.81 -18.37
CA ILE A 268 11.12 -5.63 -19.21
C ILE A 268 12.41 -4.85 -19.49
N ALA A 269 13.22 -4.59 -18.45
CA ALA A 269 14.45 -3.83 -18.61
C ALA A 269 15.47 -4.56 -19.51
N GLN A 270 15.54 -5.89 -19.44
CA GLN A 270 16.43 -6.69 -20.27
C GLN A 270 15.99 -6.75 -21.74
N GLU A 271 14.68 -6.65 -22.01
CA GLU A 271 14.14 -6.54 -23.37
C GLU A 271 14.40 -5.14 -23.97
N LYS A 272 14.21 -4.08 -23.18
CA LYS A 272 14.16 -2.69 -23.71
C LYS A 272 15.46 -1.91 -23.61
N LEU A 273 16.36 -2.27 -22.69
CA LEU A 273 17.55 -1.48 -22.37
C LEU A 273 18.83 -2.23 -22.77
N PRO A 274 19.92 -1.49 -23.10
CA PRO A 274 21.24 -2.09 -23.28
C PRO A 274 21.70 -2.89 -22.06
N SER A 275 22.51 -3.93 -22.28
CA SER A 275 22.99 -4.82 -21.22
C SER A 275 23.81 -4.12 -20.13
N ASN A 276 24.45 -3.00 -20.46
CA ASN A 276 25.23 -2.15 -19.56
C ASN A 276 24.42 -0.97 -18.97
N HIS A 277 23.11 -0.92 -19.18
CA HIS A 277 22.27 0.19 -18.72
C HIS A 277 22.27 0.27 -17.18
N PRO A 278 22.49 1.47 -16.58
CA PRO A 278 22.55 1.62 -15.11
C PRO A 278 21.33 1.07 -14.37
N HIS A 279 20.11 1.32 -14.86
CA HIS A 279 18.89 0.77 -14.25
C HIS A 279 18.84 -0.77 -14.32
N LEU A 280 19.20 -1.39 -15.45
CA LEU A 280 19.19 -2.85 -15.56
C LEU A 280 20.18 -3.49 -14.57
N LEU A 281 21.33 -2.87 -14.37
CA LEU A 281 22.30 -3.30 -13.37
C LEU A 281 21.75 -3.18 -11.95
N ASP A 282 21.11 -2.06 -11.60
CA ASP A 282 20.47 -1.86 -10.28
C ASP A 282 19.31 -2.87 -10.05
N TYR A 283 18.55 -3.18 -11.10
CA TYR A 283 17.44 -4.14 -11.01
C TYR A 283 17.98 -5.55 -10.76
N LYS A 284 19.03 -5.96 -11.50
CA LYS A 284 19.72 -7.25 -11.30
C LYS A 284 20.38 -7.34 -9.93
N GLU A 285 20.98 -6.27 -9.43
CA GLU A 285 21.53 -6.23 -8.07
C GLU A 285 20.43 -6.41 -7.02
N THR A 286 19.30 -5.72 -7.18
CA THR A 286 18.13 -5.84 -6.30
C THR A 286 17.55 -7.26 -6.34
N PHE A 287 17.43 -7.84 -7.53
CA PHE A 287 17.00 -9.23 -7.74
C PHE A 287 17.88 -10.22 -6.97
N GLU A 288 19.20 -10.09 -7.09
CA GLU A 288 20.15 -10.97 -6.39
C GLU A 288 20.09 -10.81 -4.86
N LYS A 289 19.87 -9.59 -4.35
CA LYS A 289 19.65 -9.37 -2.91
C LYS A 289 18.42 -10.11 -2.42
N ILE A 290 17.29 -10.01 -3.13
CA ILE A 290 16.04 -10.70 -2.78
C ILE A 290 16.23 -12.22 -2.88
N ARG A 291 16.85 -12.70 -3.96
CA ARG A 291 17.12 -14.14 -4.19
C ARG A 291 17.96 -14.75 -3.07
N LYS A 292 19.03 -14.05 -2.65
CA LYS A 292 19.86 -14.49 -1.51
C LYS A 292 19.06 -14.53 -0.22
N ALA A 293 18.27 -13.50 0.08
CA ALA A 293 17.44 -13.46 1.29
C ALA A 293 16.44 -14.62 1.34
N LEU A 294 15.88 -15.02 0.20
CA LEU A 294 15.00 -16.20 0.08
C LEU A 294 15.75 -17.54 0.17
N ALA A 295 17.06 -17.57 -0.11
CA ALA A 295 17.90 -18.77 -0.06
C ALA A 295 18.54 -19.03 1.32
N LEU A 296 18.71 -17.98 2.15
CA LEU A 296 19.20 -18.08 3.54
C LEU A 296 18.42 -19.03 4.48
N PRO A 297 17.13 -19.37 4.28
CA PRO A 297 16.47 -20.41 5.06
C PRO A 297 16.99 -21.83 4.76
N PHE A 298 17.46 -22.09 3.52
CA PHE A 298 17.82 -23.45 3.08
C PHE A 298 19.20 -23.91 3.57
N SER A 299 20.18 -23.00 3.68
CA SER A 299 21.50 -23.32 4.23
C SER A 299 21.47 -23.56 5.74
N ILE A 300 20.58 -22.87 6.48
CA ILE A 300 20.33 -23.14 7.90
C ILE A 300 19.55 -24.46 8.06
N MET A 301 18.57 -24.74 7.18
CA MET A 301 17.90 -26.04 7.13
C MET A 301 18.89 -27.19 6.93
N PHE A 302 19.90 -27.06 6.05
CA PHE A 302 20.90 -28.11 5.84
C PHE A 302 21.79 -28.38 7.05
N VAL A 303 22.17 -27.34 7.82
CA VAL A 303 22.93 -27.51 9.07
C VAL A 303 22.06 -28.19 10.13
N PHE A 304 20.79 -27.78 10.26
CA PHE A 304 19.85 -28.47 11.15
C PHE A 304 19.58 -29.90 10.72
N ILE A 305 19.43 -30.18 9.42
CA ILE A 305 19.21 -31.51 8.86
C ILE A 305 20.44 -32.40 9.06
N PHE A 306 21.67 -31.90 8.86
CA PHE A 306 22.90 -32.67 9.12
C PHE A 306 23.12 -32.93 10.61
N TRP A 307 22.71 -32.01 11.49
CA TRP A 307 22.73 -32.20 12.94
C TRP A 307 21.63 -33.18 13.41
N PHE A 308 20.48 -33.19 12.73
CA PHE A 308 19.36 -34.12 12.96
C PHE A 308 19.69 -35.54 12.49
N PHE A 309 20.41 -35.71 11.37
CA PHE A 309 20.75 -37.02 10.81
C PHE A 309 21.87 -37.77 11.55
N ILE A 310 22.71 -37.10 12.36
CA ILE A 310 23.70 -37.78 13.20
C ILE A 310 23.05 -38.43 14.45
N ASN A 311 21.81 -38.06 14.81
CA ASN A 311 21.14 -38.58 16.02
C ASN A 311 19.97 -39.54 15.79
N ILE A 312 19.62 -39.89 14.54
CA ILE A 312 18.46 -40.76 14.29
C ILE A 312 18.89 -42.00 13.49
N SER A 313 19.51 -42.94 14.20
CA SER A 313 19.18 -44.34 14.01
C SER A 313 18.16 -44.72 15.09
N VAL A 314 16.91 -44.91 14.70
CA VAL A 314 16.04 -46.02 15.13
C VAL A 314 14.67 -45.84 14.46
N HIS A 315 14.13 -46.97 14.03
CA HIS A 315 12.92 -47.14 13.23
C HIS A 315 11.66 -46.56 13.90
N GLY A 316 10.85 -45.88 13.07
CA GLY A 316 9.42 -46.19 12.93
C GLY A 316 8.52 -46.17 14.17
N LYS A 317 8.62 -45.13 15.02
CA LYS A 317 7.57 -44.80 16.00
C LYS A 317 7.33 -43.29 16.04
N CYS A 318 6.07 -42.91 16.06
CA CYS A 318 5.65 -41.52 16.23
C CYS A 318 5.76 -41.15 17.72
N PHE A 319 6.37 -40.01 18.03
CA PHE A 319 6.43 -39.43 19.37
C PHE A 319 5.51 -38.20 19.42
N ASN A 320 5.02 -37.80 20.60
CA ASN A 320 4.15 -36.61 20.72
C ASN A 320 4.80 -35.32 20.20
N GLU A 321 6.13 -35.27 20.13
CA GLU A 321 6.88 -34.13 19.57
C GLU A 321 6.90 -34.10 18.03
N THR A 322 6.53 -35.19 17.35
CA THR A 322 6.45 -35.26 15.88
C THR A 322 5.12 -34.76 15.30
N CYS A 323 4.04 -34.71 16.09
CA CYS A 323 2.75 -34.15 15.66
C CYS A 323 2.66 -32.70 16.13
N VAL A 324 2.86 -31.73 15.23
CA VAL A 324 3.01 -30.31 15.60
C VAL A 324 1.70 -29.75 16.19
N HIS A 325 0.58 -30.01 15.53
CA HIS A 325 -0.76 -29.59 15.95
C HIS A 325 -1.74 -30.77 15.96
N GLY A 326 -1.34 -31.88 16.59
CA GLY A 326 -2.14 -33.09 16.68
C GLY A 326 -1.66 -34.03 17.78
N GLN A 327 -2.32 -35.18 17.93
CA GLN A 327 -1.94 -36.21 18.90
C GLN A 327 -1.47 -37.48 18.20
N CYS A 328 -0.42 -38.11 18.75
CA CYS A 328 0.07 -39.38 18.25
C CYS A 328 -0.78 -40.52 18.84
N ILE A 329 -1.52 -41.24 18.00
CA ILE A 329 -2.33 -42.40 18.39
C ILE A 329 -2.04 -43.53 17.39
N ASP A 330 -1.63 -44.71 17.89
CA ASP A 330 -1.30 -45.90 17.09
C ASP A 330 -0.36 -45.61 15.91
N ASP A 331 0.77 -44.95 16.20
CA ASP A 331 1.81 -44.59 15.21
C ASP A 331 1.34 -43.67 14.06
N LYS A 332 0.20 -42.99 14.24
CA LYS A 332 -0.35 -42.01 13.29
C LYS A 332 -0.73 -40.71 14.00
N CYS A 333 -0.40 -39.57 13.41
CA CYS A 333 -0.87 -38.28 13.92
C CYS A 333 -2.35 -38.08 13.57
N ILE A 334 -3.17 -37.86 14.59
CA ILE A 334 -4.55 -37.37 14.45
C ILE A 334 -4.50 -35.84 14.61
N CYS A 335 -4.85 -35.12 13.54
CA CYS A 335 -4.72 -33.67 13.47
C CYS A 335 -5.91 -32.95 14.12
N ASN A 336 -5.61 -31.82 14.76
CA ASN A 336 -6.64 -30.91 15.26
C ASN A 336 -7.42 -30.27 14.08
N PRO A 337 -8.66 -29.82 14.28
CA PRO A 337 -9.42 -29.13 13.25
C PRO A 337 -8.65 -27.92 12.68
N GLY A 338 -8.63 -27.76 11.36
CA GLY A 338 -7.94 -26.66 10.67
C GLY A 338 -6.52 -26.97 10.19
N VAL A 339 -5.98 -28.16 10.49
CA VAL A 339 -4.66 -28.61 10.02
C VAL A 339 -4.73 -30.05 9.48
N THR A 340 -3.83 -30.38 8.55
CA THR A 340 -3.75 -31.67 7.88
C THR A 340 -2.28 -32.09 7.66
N GLY A 341 -2.08 -33.25 7.03
CA GLY A 341 -0.77 -33.84 6.75
C GLY A 341 -0.31 -34.85 7.80
N ASN A 342 0.70 -35.65 7.45
CA ASN A 342 1.14 -36.80 8.25
C ASN A 342 1.75 -36.42 9.61
N THR A 343 2.13 -35.16 9.80
CA THR A 343 2.64 -34.58 11.05
C THR A 343 1.80 -33.39 11.55
N CYS A 344 0.62 -33.16 10.95
CA CYS A 344 -0.30 -32.08 11.30
C CYS A 344 0.34 -30.69 11.27
N ASN A 345 1.15 -30.43 10.24
CA ASN A 345 1.91 -29.20 10.05
C ASN A 345 1.48 -28.40 8.81
N VAL A 346 0.40 -28.82 8.12
CA VAL A 346 -0.14 -28.13 6.95
C VAL A 346 -1.47 -27.50 7.33
N ASP A 347 -1.59 -26.18 7.23
CA ASP A 347 -2.85 -25.48 7.48
C ASP A 347 -3.88 -25.80 6.38
N ILE A 348 -5.14 -26.00 6.76
CA ILE A 348 -6.25 -26.15 5.82
C ILE A 348 -6.63 -24.73 5.38
N ILE A 349 -6.38 -24.40 4.11
CA ILE A 349 -6.73 -23.11 3.50
C ILE A 349 -8.24 -23.09 3.26
N ASP A 350 -8.98 -22.39 4.13
CA ASP A 350 -10.45 -22.36 4.16
C ASP A 350 -11.06 -21.35 3.15
N CYS A 351 -10.26 -20.42 2.62
CA CYS A 351 -10.70 -19.50 1.56
C CYS A 351 -10.43 -20.08 0.16
N ASN A 352 -11.49 -20.57 -0.49
CA ASN A 352 -11.48 -20.95 -1.91
C ASN A 352 -12.40 -20.02 -2.73
N THR A 353 -12.40 -20.18 -4.05
CA THR A 353 -13.19 -19.36 -4.98
C THR A 353 -14.70 -19.47 -4.80
N GLU A 354 -15.19 -20.43 -4.02
CA GLU A 354 -16.61 -20.63 -3.72
C GLU A 354 -16.98 -20.23 -2.28
N SER A 355 -16.01 -19.95 -1.40
CA SER A 355 -16.25 -19.65 0.01
C SER A 355 -17.17 -18.43 0.20
N CYS A 356 -16.99 -17.36 -0.59
CA CYS A 356 -17.85 -16.17 -0.59
C CYS A 356 -18.57 -15.97 -1.92
N LEU A 357 -19.90 -15.86 -1.90
CA LEU A 357 -20.73 -15.70 -3.09
C LEU A 357 -20.86 -14.22 -3.49
N ASN A 358 -21.35 -13.95 -4.70
CA ASN A 358 -21.64 -12.59 -5.20
C ASN A 358 -20.46 -11.61 -5.07
N ASN A 359 -19.25 -12.08 -5.38
CA ASN A 359 -18.00 -11.32 -5.31
C ASN A 359 -17.67 -10.76 -3.90
N GLY A 360 -18.13 -11.44 -2.85
CA GLY A 360 -17.68 -11.17 -1.48
C GLY A 360 -16.19 -11.46 -1.31
N ILE A 361 -15.50 -10.65 -0.50
CA ILE A 361 -14.08 -10.83 -0.22
C ILE A 361 -13.94 -11.86 0.91
N CYS A 362 -13.25 -12.97 0.64
CA CYS A 362 -12.96 -14.00 1.65
C CYS A 362 -11.77 -13.61 2.51
N ILE A 363 -11.93 -13.73 3.82
CA ILE A 363 -10.91 -13.41 4.83
C ILE A 363 -10.68 -14.68 5.66
N GLU A 364 -9.44 -15.17 5.66
CA GLU A 364 -9.06 -16.34 6.46
C GLU A 364 -9.03 -16.02 7.96
N LEU A 365 -9.49 -16.97 8.77
CA LEU A 365 -9.48 -16.92 10.22
C LEU A 365 -8.88 -18.20 10.80
N ILE A 366 -8.41 -18.13 12.04
CA ILE A 366 -7.70 -19.24 12.72
C ILE A 366 -8.57 -20.51 12.91
N ASN A 367 -9.89 -20.43 12.65
CA ASN A 367 -10.84 -21.56 12.72
C ASN A 367 -11.95 -21.43 11.64
N GLY A 368 -11.60 -21.08 10.39
CA GLY A 368 -12.55 -20.97 9.28
C GLY A 368 -12.32 -19.75 8.38
N PHE A 369 -13.35 -19.31 7.66
CA PHE A 369 -13.31 -18.10 6.83
C PHE A 369 -14.49 -17.16 7.14
N ALA A 370 -14.33 -15.87 6.85
CA ALA A 370 -15.41 -14.88 6.89
C ALA A 370 -15.51 -14.13 5.56
N CYS A 371 -16.74 -13.74 5.19
CA CYS A 371 -16.99 -13.01 3.95
C CYS A 371 -17.32 -11.54 4.23
N GLN A 372 -16.62 -10.64 3.55
CA GLN A 372 -16.99 -9.23 3.49
C GLN A 372 -17.84 -8.99 2.24
N CYS A 373 -19.11 -8.66 2.44
CA CYS A 373 -20.08 -8.48 1.35
C CYS A 373 -20.05 -7.07 0.76
N LEU A 374 -20.29 -6.97 -0.55
CA LEU A 374 -20.52 -5.71 -1.24
C LEU A 374 -21.81 -5.05 -0.73
N SER A 375 -21.92 -3.72 -0.84
CA SER A 375 -22.97 -2.90 -0.19
C SER A 375 -24.42 -3.32 -0.44
N ASN A 376 -24.65 -4.10 -1.50
CA ASN A 376 -25.97 -4.55 -1.91
C ASN A 376 -26.24 -6.02 -1.54
N TYR A 377 -25.33 -6.71 -0.84
CA TYR A 377 -25.48 -8.11 -0.45
C TYR A 377 -25.24 -8.30 1.05
N ASP A 378 -25.80 -9.38 1.60
CA ASP A 378 -25.75 -9.69 3.03
C ASP A 378 -25.75 -11.22 3.28
N GLY A 379 -25.52 -11.64 4.52
CA GLY A 379 -25.38 -13.04 4.93
C GLY A 379 -23.92 -13.50 5.09
N SER A 380 -23.72 -14.62 5.80
CA SER A 380 -22.38 -15.13 6.17
C SER A 380 -21.49 -15.52 4.99
N ARG A 381 -22.08 -15.78 3.82
CA ARG A 381 -21.40 -16.02 2.54
C ARG A 381 -21.82 -15.03 1.45
N CYS A 382 -22.43 -13.89 1.82
CA CYS A 382 -22.94 -12.87 0.89
C CYS A 382 -24.03 -13.37 -0.08
N GLN A 383 -24.83 -14.35 0.36
CA GLN A 383 -25.82 -15.02 -0.46
C GLN A 383 -27.14 -14.23 -0.65
N TYR A 384 -27.41 -13.18 0.13
CA TYR A 384 -28.67 -12.44 0.11
C TYR A 384 -28.52 -11.06 -0.53
N HIS A 385 -29.53 -10.58 -1.25
CA HIS A 385 -29.54 -9.24 -1.87
C HIS A 385 -30.32 -8.24 -0.99
N ARG A 386 -29.74 -7.08 -0.70
CA ARG A 386 -30.33 -6.02 0.14
C ARG A 386 -31.32 -5.19 -0.68
N HIS A 387 -32.62 -5.52 -0.60
CA HIS A 387 -33.69 -4.71 -1.19
C HIS A 387 -34.07 -3.56 -0.27
N ILE A 388 -33.93 -2.31 -0.74
CA ILE A 388 -34.55 -1.14 -0.11
C ILE A 388 -35.74 -0.73 -1.00
N ILE A 389 -36.96 -0.89 -0.48
CA ILE A 389 -38.18 -0.35 -1.08
C ILE A 389 -38.74 0.70 -0.10
N ASN A 390 -38.86 1.95 -0.55
CA ASN A 390 -39.72 2.96 0.08
C ASN A 390 -41.16 2.60 -0.30
N ASP A 391 -42.03 2.27 0.65
CA ASP A 391 -43.47 2.23 0.35
C ASP A 391 -44.36 2.62 1.53
N SER A 392 -45.55 3.09 1.14
CA SER A 392 -46.63 3.78 1.84
C SER A 392 -47.36 2.97 2.93
N TYR A 393 -46.74 1.92 3.49
CA TYR A 393 -47.40 0.94 4.38
C TYR A 393 -46.92 0.95 5.84
N CYS A 394 -46.08 1.91 6.23
CA CYS A 394 -45.56 2.00 7.59
C CYS A 394 -46.58 2.69 8.52
N LYS A 395 -47.24 1.93 9.40
CA LYS A 395 -48.30 2.45 10.29
C LYS A 395 -47.81 2.90 11.67
N LYS A 396 -46.58 2.52 12.06
CA LYS A 396 -45.98 2.93 13.32
C LYS A 396 -45.80 4.44 13.43
N LYS A 397 -46.33 5.00 14.51
CA LYS A 397 -46.28 6.45 14.78
C LYS A 397 -44.90 6.83 15.31
N CYS A 398 -44.18 7.67 14.58
CA CYS A 398 -42.90 8.23 15.00
C CYS A 398 -43.11 9.69 15.43
N LEU A 399 -42.68 10.05 16.64
CA LEU A 399 -42.75 11.39 17.21
C LEU A 399 -41.55 12.25 16.77
N ASN A 400 -41.60 13.56 17.03
CA ASN A 400 -40.50 14.51 16.74
C ASN A 400 -39.95 14.43 15.31
N ASN A 401 -40.84 14.27 14.31
CA ASN A 401 -40.52 14.15 12.87
C ASN A 401 -39.62 12.95 12.50
N GLY A 402 -39.62 11.87 13.28
CA GLY A 402 -38.97 10.62 12.89
C GLY A 402 -39.61 9.97 11.65
N LYS A 403 -38.82 9.33 10.79
CA LYS A 403 -39.30 8.63 9.59
C LYS A 403 -39.52 7.14 9.88
N CYS A 404 -40.71 6.62 9.59
CA CYS A 404 -41.01 5.20 9.71
C CYS A 404 -40.38 4.41 8.54
N ILE A 405 -39.72 3.30 8.85
CA ILE A 405 -39.07 2.39 7.88
C ILE A 405 -39.35 0.94 8.25
N ILE A 406 -39.36 0.04 7.27
CA ILE A 406 -39.52 -1.41 7.48
C ILE A 406 -38.17 -2.08 7.25
N ILE A 407 -37.69 -2.83 8.25
CA ILE A 407 -36.49 -3.66 8.16
C ILE A 407 -36.91 -5.06 8.55
N ASP A 408 -36.74 -6.05 7.66
CA ASP A 408 -37.11 -7.46 7.88
C ASP A 408 -38.59 -7.66 8.31
N ASN A 409 -39.53 -6.98 7.63
CA ASN A 409 -40.96 -6.92 7.97
C ASN A 409 -41.28 -6.32 9.35
N ILE A 410 -40.32 -5.66 10.01
CA ILE A 410 -40.52 -4.99 11.30
C ILE A 410 -40.49 -3.47 11.11
N GLU A 411 -41.56 -2.78 11.54
CA GLU A 411 -41.67 -1.32 11.49
C GLU A 411 -40.81 -0.66 12.58
N LYS A 412 -39.88 0.22 12.17
CA LYS A 412 -38.94 0.97 13.02
C LYS A 412 -38.98 2.47 12.69
N CYS A 413 -38.66 3.31 13.69
CA CYS A 413 -38.58 4.76 13.53
C CYS A 413 -37.12 5.23 13.42
N LEU A 414 -36.81 6.03 12.39
CA LEU A 414 -35.53 6.70 12.22
C LEU A 414 -35.64 8.14 12.75
N CYS A 415 -34.95 8.44 13.85
CA CYS A 415 -35.05 9.74 14.53
C CYS A 415 -34.13 10.80 13.92
N LEU A 416 -34.58 12.06 13.93
CA LEU A 416 -33.76 13.22 13.59
C LEU A 416 -32.71 13.49 14.67
N SER A 417 -31.53 13.94 14.25
CA SER A 417 -30.39 14.25 15.13
C SER A 417 -30.83 15.17 16.28
N LYS A 418 -30.74 14.64 17.50
CA LYS A 418 -31.14 15.20 18.83
C LYS A 418 -32.28 14.43 19.51
N TYR A 419 -33.05 13.61 18.80
CA TYR A 419 -34.11 12.79 19.40
C TYR A 419 -33.72 11.30 19.45
N TYR A 420 -34.21 10.58 20.46
CA TYR A 420 -33.97 9.15 20.59
C TYR A 420 -35.16 8.46 21.28
N GLY A 421 -35.21 7.12 21.22
CA GLY A 421 -36.35 6.31 21.69
C GLY A 421 -36.93 5.46 20.55
N SER A 422 -37.77 4.46 20.86
CA SER A 422 -38.36 3.58 19.84
C SER A 422 -39.41 4.30 18.98
N GLU A 423 -39.92 5.43 19.46
CA GLU A 423 -40.83 6.34 18.76
C GLU A 423 -40.23 7.74 18.64
N CYS A 424 -38.94 7.94 18.94
CA CYS A 424 -38.24 9.23 18.94
C CYS A 424 -38.73 10.24 19.99
N GLU A 425 -39.17 9.78 21.14
CA GLU A 425 -39.89 10.55 22.15
C GLU A 425 -39.02 11.40 23.11
N TYR A 426 -37.70 11.20 23.18
CA TYR A 426 -36.82 11.83 24.17
C TYR A 426 -35.92 12.95 23.60
N LEU A 427 -35.70 14.02 24.39
CA LEU A 427 -34.78 15.14 24.16
C LEU A 427 -33.63 15.14 25.20
N PRO A 428 -32.39 15.53 24.86
CA PRO A 428 -31.28 15.59 25.81
C PRO A 428 -31.29 16.93 26.54
N ASN A 429 -31.35 16.91 27.88
CA ASN A 429 -31.33 18.13 28.70
C ASN A 429 -29.93 18.78 28.74
N ASN A 430 -29.87 20.08 28.44
CA ASN A 430 -28.68 20.93 28.57
C ASN A 430 -28.64 21.59 29.95
N ASN A 431 -27.58 21.37 30.75
CA ASN A 431 -27.12 22.32 31.77
C ASN A 431 -25.62 22.14 32.12
N ASN A 432 -24.85 23.06 31.54
CA ASN A 432 -23.52 23.66 31.80
C ASN A 432 -22.50 23.13 32.82
N ASN A 433 -21.26 23.05 32.29
CA ASN A 433 -19.94 23.39 32.84
C ASN A 433 -19.40 22.69 34.10
N THR A 434 -18.66 21.60 33.86
CA THR A 434 -17.31 21.38 34.43
C THR A 434 -16.52 20.44 33.51
N SER A 435 -15.26 20.78 33.28
CA SER A 435 -14.16 19.96 32.73
C SER A 435 -14.46 18.48 32.48
N LEU A 436 -14.20 18.05 31.23
CA LEU A 436 -14.39 16.71 30.69
C LEU A 436 -13.51 15.65 31.39
N SER A 437 -13.87 15.27 32.61
CA SER A 437 -13.37 14.06 33.25
C SER A 437 -14.50 13.45 34.09
N SER A 438 -14.87 12.21 33.75
CA SER A 438 -15.64 11.30 34.60
C SER A 438 -17.09 11.67 34.94
N ILE A 439 -18.03 11.38 34.03
CA ILE A 439 -19.41 11.04 34.43
C ILE A 439 -19.81 9.71 33.77
N ARG A 440 -19.70 8.62 34.52
CA ARG A 440 -20.38 7.34 34.25
C ARG A 440 -21.45 7.17 35.32
N LYS A 441 -22.73 7.30 34.98
CA LYS A 441 -23.85 6.85 35.83
C LYS A 441 -24.82 6.03 34.98
N CYS A 442 -24.93 4.73 35.29
CA CYS A 442 -26.06 3.91 34.87
C CYS A 442 -27.25 4.23 35.78
N SER A 443 -28.42 4.47 35.18
CA SER A 443 -29.68 4.60 35.92
C SER A 443 -30.62 3.48 35.50
N VAL A 444 -31.15 2.73 36.45
CA VAL A 444 -32.05 1.58 36.24
C VAL A 444 -33.50 2.09 36.13
N LEU A 445 -34.22 1.74 35.06
CA LEU A 445 -35.60 2.17 34.85
C LEU A 445 -36.54 0.97 34.55
N LYS A 446 -37.11 0.43 35.64
CA LYS A 446 -38.32 -0.42 35.76
C LYS A 446 -38.29 -1.92 35.41
N PHE A 447 -39.14 -2.64 36.16
CA PHE A 447 -39.33 -4.09 36.22
C PHE A 447 -40.59 -4.54 35.46
N ARG A 448 -40.48 -5.57 34.63
CA ARG A 448 -41.59 -6.49 34.34
C ARG A 448 -41.05 -7.84 33.85
N ASN A 449 -41.39 -8.91 34.57
CA ASN A 449 -41.13 -10.32 34.27
C ASN A 449 -39.65 -10.75 34.19
N ASN A 450 -38.95 -10.68 35.32
CA ASN A 450 -37.73 -11.41 35.72
C ASN A 450 -36.48 -11.44 34.80
N TYR A 451 -36.42 -10.67 33.70
CA TYR A 451 -35.19 -10.43 32.94
C TYR A 451 -34.70 -8.98 33.08
N LYS A 452 -33.38 -8.77 33.17
CA LYS A 452 -32.73 -7.43 33.25
C LYS A 452 -32.16 -7.03 31.89
N GLU A 453 -32.79 -6.09 31.20
CA GLU A 453 -32.18 -5.41 30.05
C GLU A 453 -31.61 -4.05 30.46
N GLY A 454 -30.40 -3.73 29.96
CA GLY A 454 -29.78 -2.42 30.13
C GLY A 454 -29.03 -2.02 28.85
N LYS A 455 -29.19 -0.76 28.42
CA LYS A 455 -28.47 -0.20 27.25
C LYS A 455 -27.36 0.74 27.71
N CYS A 456 -26.15 0.53 27.21
CA CYS A 456 -25.03 1.47 27.34
C CYS A 456 -24.94 2.35 26.09
N PHE A 457 -24.66 3.65 26.27
CA PHE A 457 -24.38 4.58 25.17
C PHE A 457 -22.93 5.06 25.23
N ALA A 458 -22.24 5.07 24.09
CA ALA A 458 -20.97 5.75 23.88
C ALA A 458 -21.18 6.86 22.84
N ILE A 459 -20.72 8.08 23.12
CA ILE A 459 -20.74 9.21 22.19
C ILE A 459 -19.28 9.61 21.91
N GLY A 460 -18.87 9.53 20.65
CA GLY A 460 -17.57 9.98 20.15
C GLY A 460 -17.68 10.42 18.69
N LEU A 461 -17.01 11.51 18.33
CA LEU A 461 -17.23 12.32 17.12
C LEU A 461 -16.81 11.61 15.81
N THR A 462 -17.79 11.11 15.05
CA THR A 462 -17.98 11.16 13.58
C THR A 462 -19.31 10.46 13.27
N PRO A 463 -20.12 10.91 12.27
CA PRO A 463 -21.44 10.37 12.04
C PRO A 463 -21.31 8.99 11.37
N PHE A 464 -22.15 8.02 11.74
CA PHE A 464 -22.41 6.72 11.06
C PHE A 464 -22.21 5.42 11.86
N PHE A 465 -22.25 5.34 13.19
CA PHE A 465 -22.34 4.01 13.84
C PHE A 465 -23.24 4.01 15.09
N ASN A 466 -24.35 3.26 15.02
CA ASN A 466 -25.16 2.88 16.18
C ASN A 466 -24.82 1.42 16.53
N VAL A 467 -24.28 1.18 17.72
CA VAL A 467 -23.96 -0.18 18.21
C VAL A 467 -25.16 -0.72 19.00
N HIS A 468 -25.60 -1.95 18.71
CA HIS A 468 -26.56 -2.69 19.52
C HIS A 468 -25.84 -3.77 20.33
N CYS A 469 -26.18 -3.87 21.62
CA CYS A 469 -25.75 -4.96 22.48
C CYS A 469 -27.00 -5.57 23.12
N GLU A 470 -27.16 -6.88 22.97
CA GLU A 470 -28.13 -7.69 23.72
C GLU A 470 -27.39 -8.50 24.79
N CYS A 471 -28.05 -8.76 25.92
CA CYS A 471 -27.51 -9.50 27.05
C CYS A 471 -28.42 -10.68 27.38
N HIS A 472 -27.87 -11.89 27.48
CA HIS A 472 -28.57 -13.09 27.96
C HIS A 472 -28.04 -13.52 29.34
N TYR A 473 -28.93 -14.03 30.19
CA TYR A 473 -28.62 -14.59 31.52
C TYR A 473 -29.02 -16.07 31.59
N GLU A 474 -28.22 -16.89 32.27
CA GLU A 474 -28.56 -18.25 32.70
C GLU A 474 -28.47 -18.32 34.25
N ASP A 475 -29.63 -18.44 34.90
CA ASP A 475 -29.96 -18.79 36.28
C ASP A 475 -29.33 -18.11 37.53
N GLU A 476 -30.08 -18.23 38.64
CA GLU A 476 -30.27 -17.25 39.73
C GLU A 476 -29.12 -17.00 40.72
N ASN A 477 -27.90 -17.55 40.55
CA ASN A 477 -26.82 -17.30 41.51
C ASN A 477 -25.52 -16.78 40.87
N LYS A 478 -25.56 -15.48 40.54
CA LYS A 478 -24.43 -14.53 40.41
C LYS A 478 -23.15 -15.05 39.72
N LYS A 479 -23.05 -14.73 38.42
CA LYS A 479 -22.02 -13.92 37.74
C LYS A 479 -21.74 -14.54 36.38
N PHE A 480 -22.22 -13.92 35.30
CA PHE A 480 -21.49 -13.67 34.04
C PHE A 480 -22.34 -12.69 33.22
N VAL A 481 -21.70 -11.71 32.59
CA VAL A 481 -22.33 -10.88 31.55
C VAL A 481 -21.51 -11.12 30.30
N ASN A 482 -22.11 -11.71 29.28
CA ASN A 482 -21.53 -11.75 27.95
C ASN A 482 -22.27 -10.68 27.11
N CYS A 483 -21.58 -9.60 26.77
CA CYS A 483 -22.09 -8.61 25.82
C CYS A 483 -21.57 -9.00 24.43
N GLN A 484 -22.45 -9.38 23.52
CA GLN A 484 -22.10 -9.51 22.11
C GLN A 484 -22.39 -8.21 21.36
N ILE A 485 -21.40 -7.76 20.59
CA ILE A 485 -21.55 -6.69 19.61
C ILE A 485 -22.15 -7.34 18.36
N THR A 486 -23.43 -7.10 18.09
CA THR A 486 -24.02 -7.46 16.81
C THR A 486 -23.87 -6.27 15.86
N SER A 487 -22.90 -6.38 14.94
CA SER A 487 -22.55 -5.49 13.81
C SER A 487 -21.57 -4.31 14.07
N SER A 488 -20.28 -4.55 13.79
CA SER A 488 -19.34 -3.58 13.20
C SER A 488 -18.02 -4.28 12.84
N PRO A 489 -17.41 -4.08 11.64
CA PRO A 489 -16.19 -4.80 11.23
C PRO A 489 -14.87 -4.25 11.78
N TYR A 490 -14.86 -3.12 12.51
CA TYR A 490 -13.60 -2.46 12.95
C TYR A 490 -13.49 -2.18 14.45
N ALA A 491 -14.33 -2.80 15.29
CA ALA A 491 -14.23 -2.68 16.74
C ALA A 491 -13.62 -3.93 17.39
N LYS A 492 -12.36 -4.24 17.08
CA LYS A 492 -11.61 -5.27 17.82
C LYS A 492 -10.19 -4.83 18.17
N GLU A 493 -10.04 -3.59 18.65
CA GLU A 493 -8.87 -3.19 19.42
C GLU A 493 -9.15 -1.87 20.15
N THR A 494 -10.01 -1.90 21.18
CA THR A 494 -9.99 -1.00 22.36
C THR A 494 -11.26 -1.20 23.21
N CYS A 495 -11.20 -2.18 24.11
CA CYS A 495 -11.98 -2.13 25.36
C CYS A 495 -11.09 -2.66 26.48
N SER A 496 -10.05 -1.88 26.82
CA SER A 496 -9.36 -2.00 28.09
C SER A 496 -10.23 -1.35 29.17
N PHE A 497 -10.82 -2.16 30.05
CA PHE A 497 -11.47 -1.69 31.25
C PHE A 497 -10.40 -1.15 32.23
N LYS A 498 -10.11 0.15 32.17
CA LYS A 498 -9.45 0.88 33.28
C LYS A 498 -10.53 1.25 34.29
N LYS A 499 -10.47 0.63 35.48
CA LYS A 499 -11.40 0.83 36.60
C LYS A 499 -10.99 2.07 37.38
N ASN A 500 -11.95 2.88 37.82
CA ASN A 500 -11.75 3.80 38.94
C ASN A 500 -12.92 3.64 39.91
N LEU A 501 -12.64 3.00 41.05
CA LEU A 501 -13.13 3.41 42.37
C LEU A 501 -12.38 2.57 43.41
N HIS A 502 -11.59 3.28 44.21
CA HIS A 502 -10.86 2.81 45.38
C HIS A 502 -11.80 2.08 46.35
N SER A 503 -11.48 0.82 46.65
CA SER A 503 -11.43 0.31 48.02
C SER A 503 -11.04 -1.18 48.03
N LEU A 504 -9.93 -1.46 48.72
CA LEU A 504 -9.62 -2.68 49.48
C LEU A 504 -9.41 -4.02 48.71
N PHE A 505 -8.13 -4.32 48.54
CA PHE A 505 -7.43 -5.62 48.69
C PHE A 505 -7.48 -6.74 47.62
N SER A 506 -6.26 -7.06 47.15
CA SER A 506 -5.74 -8.26 46.46
C SER A 506 -6.27 -8.58 45.05
N SER A 507 -5.45 -8.30 44.04
CA SER A 507 -5.66 -8.72 42.65
C SER A 507 -5.21 -10.17 42.45
N LYS A 508 -6.16 -11.10 42.37
CA LYS A 508 -5.93 -12.48 41.90
C LYS A 508 -6.09 -12.54 40.38
N ILE A 509 -5.09 -13.07 39.68
CA ILE A 509 -5.11 -13.29 38.24
C ILE A 509 -5.25 -14.79 37.98
N TYR A 510 -6.23 -15.18 37.19
CA TYR A 510 -6.44 -16.56 36.74
C TYR A 510 -6.06 -16.66 35.25
N ALA A 511 -5.12 -17.56 34.92
CA ALA A 511 -4.67 -17.77 33.56
C ALA A 511 -4.97 -19.21 33.13
N SER A 512 -5.78 -19.38 32.08
CA SER A 512 -6.00 -20.67 31.40
C SER A 512 -5.46 -20.61 29.96
N SER A 513 -4.19 -20.24 29.81
CA SER A 513 -3.52 -20.11 28.51
C SER A 513 -2.46 -21.20 28.33
N THR A 514 -2.44 -21.83 27.16
CA THR A 514 -1.42 -22.79 26.72
C THR A 514 -0.12 -22.12 26.23
N LYS A 515 -0.03 -20.78 26.26
CA LYS A 515 1.17 -20.00 25.93
C LYS A 515 1.70 -19.23 27.15
N PRO A 516 3.04 -19.06 27.26
CA PRO A 516 3.64 -18.26 28.33
C PRO A 516 3.17 -16.81 28.24
N ILE A 517 2.82 -16.23 29.40
CA ILE A 517 2.42 -14.83 29.49
C ILE A 517 3.66 -13.97 29.20
N ASN A 518 3.53 -12.95 28.33
CA ASN A 518 4.61 -12.00 28.07
C ASN A 518 4.74 -11.04 29.27
N LEU A 519 5.70 -11.31 30.16
CA LEU A 519 5.89 -10.61 31.44
C LEU A 519 6.64 -9.27 31.32
N SER A 520 6.94 -8.81 30.10
CA SER A 520 7.53 -7.47 29.84
C SER A 520 6.64 -6.31 30.33
N ILE A 521 5.40 -6.60 30.72
CA ILE A 521 4.39 -5.66 31.18
C ILE A 521 4.36 -5.54 32.73
N LEU A 522 5.07 -6.40 33.48
CA LEU A 522 5.02 -6.44 34.95
C LEU A 522 5.99 -5.51 35.68
N SER A 523 6.96 -4.91 34.99
CA SER A 523 7.84 -3.88 35.58
C SER A 523 7.11 -2.58 35.94
N ILE A 524 5.81 -2.49 35.63
CA ILE A 524 4.96 -1.30 35.81
C ILE A 524 4.04 -1.43 37.06
N LEU A 525 4.00 -2.60 37.70
CA LEU A 525 3.04 -2.89 38.78
C LEU A 525 3.74 -2.94 40.15
N SER A 526 3.39 -2.00 41.03
CA SER A 526 3.94 -1.84 42.38
C SER A 526 3.28 -2.69 43.47
N ASP A 527 2.20 -3.42 43.16
CA ASP A 527 1.41 -4.21 44.11
C ASP A 527 1.74 -5.72 44.05
N PRO A 528 1.59 -6.47 45.16
CA PRO A 528 1.83 -7.91 45.17
C PRO A 528 0.78 -8.69 44.37
N ILE A 529 1.22 -9.60 43.49
CA ILE A 529 0.39 -10.34 42.54
C ILE A 529 0.43 -11.83 42.88
N THR A 530 -0.74 -12.46 43.00
CA THR A 530 -0.85 -13.92 43.18
C THR A 530 -1.36 -14.59 41.90
N ILE A 531 -0.59 -15.56 41.38
CA ILE A 531 -0.90 -16.32 40.17
C ILE A 531 -1.27 -17.75 40.56
N HIS A 532 -2.46 -18.21 40.13
CA HIS A 532 -2.94 -19.58 40.35
C HIS A 532 -2.77 -20.45 39.09
N VAL A 533 -2.06 -21.58 39.20
CA VAL A 533 -1.80 -22.50 38.08
C VAL A 533 -2.58 -23.80 38.26
N CYS A 534 -3.44 -24.13 37.29
CA CYS A 534 -4.36 -25.27 37.32
C CYS A 534 -3.87 -26.46 36.44
N PRO A 535 -4.41 -27.69 36.62
CA PRO A 535 -3.70 -28.97 36.40
C PRO A 535 -3.38 -29.43 34.97
N ILE A 536 -3.74 -28.68 33.93
CA ILE A 536 -3.63 -29.17 32.54
C ILE A 536 -2.19 -29.04 32.00
N ASN A 537 -1.26 -28.39 32.72
CA ASN A 537 0.10 -28.20 32.22
C ASN A 537 1.19 -28.05 33.31
N TRP A 538 1.54 -29.16 33.97
CA TRP A 538 2.53 -29.19 35.06
C TRP A 538 3.96 -28.82 34.63
N GLN A 539 4.31 -28.97 33.35
CA GLN A 539 5.64 -28.64 32.82
C GLN A 539 5.93 -27.13 32.78
N ILE A 540 4.90 -26.29 32.82
CA ILE A 540 5.06 -24.82 32.83
C ILE A 540 5.34 -24.31 34.26
N LEU A 541 5.03 -25.10 35.29
CA LEU A 541 5.22 -24.76 36.70
C LEU A 541 6.71 -24.52 37.05
N ASP A 542 7.61 -25.33 36.49
CA ASP A 542 9.06 -25.18 36.71
C ASP A 542 9.67 -24.03 35.90
N GLN A 543 9.05 -23.62 34.76
CA GLN A 543 9.45 -22.40 34.04
C GLN A 543 9.14 -21.11 34.83
N TYR A 544 8.11 -21.14 35.68
CA TYR A 544 7.72 -20.00 36.50
C TYR A 544 8.40 -19.93 37.89
N LYS A 545 9.00 -21.03 38.38
CA LYS A 545 9.77 -21.00 39.65
C LYS A 545 11.01 -20.10 39.57
N ASN A 546 11.68 -20.03 38.41
CA ASN A 546 12.82 -19.13 38.20
C ASN A 546 12.44 -17.64 38.25
N ILE A 547 11.15 -17.29 38.17
CA ILE A 547 10.67 -15.89 38.17
C ILE A 547 10.44 -15.37 39.61
N GLN A 548 10.25 -16.28 40.57
CA GLN A 548 10.11 -15.93 41.99
C GLN A 548 11.41 -15.41 42.60
N GLU A 549 12.58 -15.72 42.01
CA GLU A 549 13.89 -15.17 42.40
C GLU A 549 14.15 -13.76 41.84
N ILE A 550 13.42 -13.33 40.81
CA ILE A 550 13.67 -12.06 40.08
C ILE A 550 12.72 -10.94 40.54
N THR A 551 11.59 -11.27 41.16
CA THR A 551 10.57 -10.29 41.59
C THR A 551 10.00 -10.64 42.97
N SER A 552 10.26 -9.82 43.98
CA SER A 552 9.80 -10.01 45.37
C SER A 552 8.29 -9.82 45.56
N ASN A 553 7.57 -9.35 44.55
CA ASN A 553 6.15 -9.01 44.59
C ASN A 553 5.22 -10.03 43.91
N VAL A 554 5.71 -11.21 43.50
CA VAL A 554 4.87 -12.22 42.82
C VAL A 554 4.83 -13.54 43.59
N THR A 555 3.62 -14.04 43.89
CA THR A 555 3.39 -15.32 44.59
C THR A 555 2.68 -16.29 43.66
N ILE A 556 3.25 -17.47 43.43
CA ILE A 556 2.67 -18.49 42.53
C ILE A 556 2.14 -19.66 43.36
N THR A 557 0.88 -20.04 43.17
CA THR A 557 0.21 -21.10 43.93
C THR A 557 -0.50 -22.10 43.02
N ARG A 558 -0.50 -23.38 43.42
CA ARG A 558 -1.19 -24.47 42.73
C ARG A 558 -2.69 -24.39 42.99
N CYS A 559 -3.53 -24.55 41.98
CA CYS A 559 -4.96 -24.75 42.19
C CYS A 559 -5.17 -26.14 42.85
N GLU A 560 -5.80 -26.18 44.01
CA GLU A 560 -6.42 -27.42 44.51
C GLU A 560 -7.82 -27.51 43.89
N LEU A 561 -8.10 -28.63 43.22
CA LEU A 561 -9.41 -28.93 42.67
C LEU A 561 -10.40 -29.09 43.84
N PHE A 562 -11.45 -28.28 43.86
CA PHE A 562 -12.65 -28.63 44.61
C PHE A 562 -13.57 -29.40 43.64
N GLU A 563 -13.81 -30.67 43.97
CA GLU A 563 -14.89 -31.46 43.36
C GLU A 563 -16.23 -30.83 43.73
N ASN A 564 -16.88 -30.22 42.74
CA ASN A 564 -18.32 -30.26 42.48
C ASN A 564 -18.66 -29.41 41.26
#